data_AF-A0A2V6N7X1-F1
#
_entry.id   AF-A0A2V6N7X1-F1
#
_cell.length_a   1.000
_cell.length_b   1.000
_cell.length_c   1.000
_cell.angle_alpha   90.00
_cell.angle_beta   90.00
_cell.angle_gamma   90.00
#
_symmetry.space_group_name_H-M   'P 1'
#
loop_
_entity.id
_entity.type
_entity.pdbx_description
1 polymer ?
#
loop_
_entity_poly.entity_id
_entity_poly.type
_entity_poly.pdbx_seq_one_letter_code
_entity_poly.pdbx_strand_id
1 'polypeptide(L)'
;MVLVDDGSTDNTAQIAAGFPNVRYVHQPNRGLSVARNTGATAARGEVFAYTDADCMADVDWLYYLIGTLTNGDFAGVGGPNVPPPAKTWIQACVAAAPGGPSHVLLTDTVAEHIPGCNMAFWRWAFENVGGFDPEYHAAGDDVDFCWRLQQGGGVIAFSPTAIVWHHRRFTLRAFRKQQEGYGEAESLLRFKHLVFFGPTGTAKWRGQIYGTPRFSWFLGRPIIYHGIFADGFFQSIYPTPQSEVAAYLSSIEWFALTIFLFGAGVFVPPLRIVPYLMLGGTLCVALSYMVRARIEPRFDTIHSRLLVMLLAFAQPLVRGWSRYFTWLHFKRTPGSVIAQHEKLPPGKKIGRSWGRLAYWNEEGKDRHSLLREIFTLLNQENWRYSIDTGWQEWDIQIYGNFWWSIILRTVTEYHGGGKCLTRVQLRYRYVTTTVIVNLIVLTLFIYHFLKTGHVQLFFAIPYALFALFLFLRARRLKTRVRELVDFAAYRINMNRILRSRLRRNPTADAPR
;
A
#
# COMPACT_ATOMS: atom_id res chain seq x y z
N MET A 1 7.67 12.79 30.28
CA MET A 1 8.00 12.76 28.84
C MET A 1 9.14 11.78 28.61
N VAL A 2 9.12 11.01 27.52
CA VAL A 2 10.23 10.16 27.10
C VAL A 2 10.81 10.73 25.81
N LEU A 3 12.11 11.02 25.79
CA LEU A 3 12.84 11.44 24.59
C LEU A 3 13.66 10.24 24.10
N VAL A 4 13.28 9.70 22.94
CA VAL A 4 14.00 8.59 22.31
C VAL A 4 14.94 9.14 21.25
N ASP A 5 16.23 8.91 21.43
CA ASP A 5 17.29 9.29 20.51
C ASP A 5 17.74 8.05 19.71
N ASP A 6 17.41 8.04 18.42
CA ASP A 6 17.68 6.94 17.47
C ASP A 6 19.06 7.06 16.80
N GLY A 7 20.08 7.32 17.61
CA GLY A 7 21.49 7.29 17.19
C GLY A 7 22.03 8.63 16.71
N SER A 8 21.69 9.74 17.38
CA SER A 8 22.27 11.05 17.11
C SER A 8 23.78 11.08 17.39
N THR A 9 24.52 11.81 16.56
CA THR A 9 25.98 11.98 16.68
C THR A 9 26.39 13.39 17.12
N ASP A 10 25.41 14.25 17.42
CA ASP A 10 25.58 15.63 17.84
C ASP A 10 25.41 15.78 19.35
N ASN A 11 25.14 17.02 19.80
CA ASN A 11 25.05 17.34 21.22
C ASN A 11 23.68 17.00 21.85
N THR A 12 22.86 16.15 21.22
CA THR A 12 21.50 15.82 21.68
C THR A 12 21.49 15.27 23.11
N ALA A 13 22.41 14.37 23.45
CA ALA A 13 22.50 13.79 24.79
C ALA A 13 22.81 14.84 25.86
N GLN A 14 23.73 15.77 25.57
CA GLN A 14 24.10 16.86 26.47
C GLN A 14 22.95 17.84 26.68
N ILE A 15 22.20 18.16 25.62
CA ILE A 15 21.03 19.03 25.71
C ILE A 15 19.92 18.35 26.54
N ALA A 16 19.67 17.06 26.30
CA ALA A 16 18.66 16.29 27.04
C ALA A 16 18.96 16.24 28.55
N ALA A 17 20.24 16.17 28.93
CA ALA A 17 20.66 16.18 30.33
C ALA A 17 20.27 17.49 31.07
N GLY A 18 20.05 18.59 30.34
CA GLY A 18 19.56 19.85 30.90
C GLY A 18 18.07 19.83 31.31
N PHE A 19 17.33 18.78 30.98
CA PHE A 19 15.88 18.66 31.26
C PHE A 19 15.60 17.49 32.22
N PRO A 20 15.66 17.71 33.55
CA PRO A 20 15.57 16.63 34.54
C PRO A 20 14.23 15.88 34.54
N ASN A 21 13.16 16.50 34.04
CA ASN A 21 11.83 15.90 33.92
C ASN A 21 11.63 15.07 32.64
N VAL A 22 12.66 14.99 31.78
CA VAL A 22 12.65 14.22 30.54
C VAL A 22 13.44 12.93 30.74
N ARG A 23 12.78 11.80 30.48
CA ARG A 23 13.46 10.51 30.46
C ARG A 23 14.12 10.32 29.10
N TYR A 24 15.44 10.50 29.03
CA TYR A 24 16.23 10.27 27.83
C TYR A 24 16.51 8.76 27.64
N VAL A 25 16.31 8.25 26.43
CA VAL A 25 16.61 6.87 26.03
C VAL A 25 17.37 6.91 24.71
N HIS A 26 18.62 6.45 24.71
CA HIS A 26 19.43 6.33 23.51
C HIS A 26 19.41 4.91 22.96
N GLN A 27 19.32 4.77 21.64
CA GLN A 27 19.47 3.50 20.93
C GLN A 27 20.27 3.69 19.63
N PRO A 28 20.93 2.63 19.09
CA PRO A 28 21.47 2.67 17.73
C PRO A 28 20.34 2.93 16.72
N ASN A 29 20.66 3.61 15.62
CA ASN A 29 19.68 3.91 14.56
C ASN A 29 18.99 2.64 14.05
N ARG A 30 17.70 2.51 14.37
CA ARG A 30 16.85 1.38 14.00
C ARG A 30 15.56 1.82 13.30
N GLY A 31 15.37 3.13 13.10
CA GLY A 31 14.23 3.69 12.40
C GLY A 31 13.09 4.11 13.33
N LEU A 32 12.20 4.93 12.77
CA LEU A 32 11.12 5.62 13.46
C LEU A 32 10.20 4.69 14.26
N SER A 33 9.74 3.59 13.66
CA SER A 33 8.83 2.65 14.31
C SER A 33 9.45 2.00 15.54
N VAL A 34 10.72 1.61 15.45
CA VAL A 34 11.45 1.00 16.57
C VAL A 34 11.63 2.02 17.68
N ALA A 35 12.00 3.27 17.35
CA ALA A 35 12.10 4.34 18.32
C ALA A 35 10.76 4.64 19.03
N ARG A 36 9.64 4.66 18.30
CA ARG A 36 8.29 4.84 18.87
C ARG A 36 7.91 3.70 19.82
N ASN A 37 8.25 2.46 19.48
CA ASN A 37 8.03 1.28 20.33
C ASN A 37 8.93 1.29 21.59
N THR A 38 10.19 1.70 21.46
CA THR A 38 11.09 1.91 22.60
C THR A 38 10.50 2.95 23.55
N GLY A 39 9.97 4.05 23.01
CA GLY A 39 9.27 5.08 23.77
C GLY A 39 8.05 4.53 24.52
N ALA A 40 7.19 3.76 23.85
CA ALA A 40 6.03 3.11 24.46
C ALA A 40 6.42 2.17 25.61
N THR A 41 7.48 1.37 25.41
CA THR A 41 8.00 0.44 26.43
C THR A 41 8.54 1.17 27.65
N ALA A 42 9.18 2.33 27.46
CA ALA A 42 9.70 3.14 28.55
C ALA A 42 8.64 4.01 29.25
N ALA A 43 7.49 4.23 28.60
CA ALA A 43 6.40 5.05 29.11
C ALA A 43 5.57 4.30 30.17
N ARG A 44 5.05 5.05 31.15
CA ARG A 44 4.22 4.53 32.25
C ARG A 44 2.75 4.95 32.18
N GLY A 45 2.40 5.86 31.27
CA GLY A 45 1.04 6.37 31.14
C GLY A 45 0.07 5.35 30.54
N GLU A 46 -1.22 5.56 30.78
CA GLU A 46 -2.32 4.81 30.16
C GLU A 46 -2.60 5.26 28.71
N VAL A 47 -2.19 6.48 28.37
CA VAL A 47 -2.26 7.05 27.03
C VAL A 47 -0.85 7.34 26.54
N PHE A 48 -0.56 6.97 25.30
CA PHE A 48 0.65 7.34 24.58
C PHE A 48 0.34 8.49 23.64
N ALA A 49 0.96 9.65 23.88
CA ALA A 49 0.91 10.80 22.97
C ALA A 49 2.27 10.95 22.28
N TYR A 50 2.26 11.02 20.95
CA TYR A 50 3.44 11.13 20.10
C TYR A 50 3.50 12.50 19.44
N THR A 51 4.72 13.05 19.43
CA THR A 51 5.08 14.23 18.64
C THR A 51 6.51 14.10 18.14
N ASP A 52 6.83 14.78 17.05
CA ASP A 52 8.16 14.70 16.41
C ASP A 52 9.07 15.84 16.90
N ALA A 53 10.39 15.68 16.77
CA ALA A 53 11.37 16.68 17.23
C ALA A 53 11.33 18.01 16.43
N ASP A 54 10.66 18.02 15.27
CA ASP A 54 10.42 19.21 14.45
C ASP A 54 9.00 19.78 14.66
N CYS A 55 8.34 19.42 15.76
CA CYS A 55 7.01 19.88 16.12
C CYS A 55 7.01 20.71 17.41
N MET A 56 6.13 21.70 17.45
CA MET A 56 5.84 22.48 18.65
C MET A 56 4.35 22.32 18.96
N ALA A 57 4.05 21.57 20.00
CA ALA A 57 2.69 21.38 20.48
C ALA A 57 2.13 22.67 21.09
N ASP A 58 0.84 22.93 20.89
CA ASP A 58 0.13 23.98 21.61
C ASP A 58 0.12 23.71 23.12
N VAL A 59 0.02 24.76 23.95
CA VAL A 59 0.05 24.63 25.42
C VAL A 59 -1.10 23.74 25.93
N ASP A 60 -2.24 23.77 25.27
CA ASP A 60 -3.43 23.00 25.62
C ASP A 60 -3.55 21.70 24.80
N TRP A 61 -2.53 21.34 24.02
CA TRP A 61 -2.55 20.18 23.12
C TRP A 61 -2.98 18.88 23.80
N LEU A 62 -2.36 18.54 24.94
CA LEU A 62 -2.71 17.34 25.69
C LEU A 62 -4.10 17.43 26.32
N TYR A 63 -4.53 18.61 26.78
CA TYR A 63 -5.86 18.80 27.35
C TYR A 63 -6.94 18.44 26.32
N TYR A 64 -6.82 18.94 25.09
CA TYR A 64 -7.78 18.66 24.03
C TYR A 64 -7.71 17.22 23.51
N LEU A 65 -6.52 16.62 23.39
CA LEU A 65 -6.41 15.21 23.02
C LEU A 65 -7.12 14.32 24.06
N ILE A 66 -6.77 14.46 25.34
CA ILE A 66 -7.34 13.62 26.40
C ILE A 66 -8.84 13.89 26.59
N GLY A 67 -9.27 15.15 26.54
CA GLY A 67 -10.69 15.50 26.59
C GLY A 67 -11.48 14.83 25.47
N THR A 68 -10.99 14.86 24.23
CA THR A 68 -11.64 14.15 23.13
C THR A 68 -11.61 12.63 23.32
N LEU A 69 -10.49 12.06 23.77
CA LEU A 69 -10.32 10.61 23.96
C LEU A 69 -11.24 10.05 25.05
N THR A 70 -11.51 10.83 26.10
CA THR A 70 -12.36 10.42 27.24
C THR A 70 -13.84 10.69 27.02
N ASN A 71 -14.20 11.59 26.11
CA ASN A 71 -15.59 11.94 25.79
C ASN A 71 -16.30 10.95 24.84
N GLY A 72 -15.66 9.85 24.45
CA GLY A 72 -16.27 8.82 23.62
C GLY A 72 -15.48 7.51 23.61
N ASP A 73 -16.03 6.48 22.99
CA ASP A 73 -15.35 5.18 22.80
C ASP A 73 -14.34 5.26 21.64
N PHE A 74 -13.25 6.00 21.89
CA PHE A 74 -12.17 6.19 20.94
C PHE A 74 -10.93 5.43 21.39
N ALA A 75 -10.34 4.70 20.45
CA ALA A 75 -9.08 3.99 20.66
C ALA A 75 -7.86 4.92 20.53
N GLY A 76 -8.03 6.02 19.78
CA GLY A 76 -7.03 7.07 19.62
C GLY A 76 -7.63 8.38 19.14
N VAL A 77 -6.80 9.41 19.12
CA VAL A 77 -7.15 10.77 18.76
C VAL A 77 -5.95 11.48 18.14
N GLY A 78 -6.19 12.35 17.17
CA GLY A 78 -5.15 13.27 16.68
C GLY A 78 -5.74 14.64 16.39
N GLY A 79 -4.91 15.53 15.87
CA GLY A 79 -5.31 16.89 15.55
C GLY A 79 -4.61 17.48 14.33
N PRO A 80 -4.78 18.79 14.10
CA PRO A 80 -4.15 19.48 12.99
C PRO A 80 -2.62 19.54 13.16
N ASN A 81 -1.88 19.33 12.07
CA ASN A 81 -0.46 19.70 11.99
C ASN A 81 -0.33 20.89 11.02
N VAL A 82 -0.15 22.08 11.58
CA VAL A 82 -0.18 23.33 10.83
C VAL A 82 1.26 23.75 10.52
N PRO A 83 1.62 24.05 9.26
CA PRO A 83 2.92 24.64 8.98
C PRO A 83 2.99 26.05 9.57
N PRO A 84 4.10 26.45 10.22
CA PRO A 84 4.28 27.84 10.63
C PRO A 84 4.34 28.77 9.41
N PRO A 85 4.10 30.08 9.57
CA PRO A 85 4.20 31.05 8.47
C PRO A 85 5.53 30.94 7.71
N ALA A 86 5.45 30.92 6.38
CA ALA A 86 6.59 30.75 5.51
C ALA A 86 7.57 31.93 5.68
N LYS A 87 8.86 31.59 5.83
CA LYS A 87 9.93 32.60 5.85
C LYS A 87 10.39 32.98 4.44
N THR A 88 10.20 32.09 3.46
CA THR A 88 10.57 32.31 2.06
C THR A 88 9.48 31.82 1.11
N TRP A 89 9.44 32.37 -0.11
CA TRP A 89 8.46 31.99 -1.13
C TRP A 89 8.52 30.49 -1.50
N ILE A 90 9.71 29.88 -1.44
CA ILE A 90 9.88 28.43 -1.65
C ILE A 90 9.14 27.65 -0.57
N GLN A 91 9.19 28.10 0.69
CA GLN A 91 8.49 27.43 1.79
C GLN A 91 6.98 27.51 1.59
N ALA A 92 6.47 28.67 1.19
CA ALA A 92 5.06 28.85 0.86
C ALA A 92 4.62 27.92 -0.30
N CYS A 93 5.46 27.77 -1.33
CA CYS A 93 5.19 26.86 -2.44
C CYS A 93 5.18 25.39 -2.02
N VAL A 94 6.16 24.96 -1.21
CA VAL A 94 6.25 23.58 -0.71
C VAL A 94 5.09 23.26 0.24
N ALA A 95 4.67 24.21 1.07
CA ALA A 95 3.50 24.06 1.93
C ALA A 95 2.19 23.92 1.13
N ALA A 96 2.09 24.63 0.00
CA ALA A 96 0.93 24.56 -0.91
C ALA A 96 0.98 23.37 -1.90
N ALA A 97 2.13 22.69 -2.03
CA ALA A 97 2.32 21.59 -2.95
C ALA A 97 1.50 20.34 -2.54
N PRO A 98 1.08 19.49 -3.51
CA PRO A 98 0.36 18.28 -3.19
C PRO A 98 1.24 17.25 -2.47
N GLY A 99 0.59 16.37 -1.69
CA GLY A 99 1.24 15.21 -1.07
C GLY A 99 1.95 15.49 0.26
N GLY A 100 1.64 16.61 0.93
CA GLY A 100 2.06 16.85 2.32
C GLY A 100 1.37 15.92 3.33
N PRO A 101 1.95 15.76 4.54
CA PRO A 101 1.31 15.01 5.63
C PRO A 101 0.02 15.73 6.05
N SER A 102 -1.09 14.99 6.11
CA SER A 102 -2.39 15.51 6.51
C SER A 102 -3.20 14.40 7.18
N HIS A 103 -4.04 14.80 8.12
CA HIS A 103 -5.11 13.94 8.62
C HIS A 103 -6.13 13.64 7.51
N VAL A 104 -6.85 12.55 7.67
CA VAL A 104 -7.91 12.10 6.75
C VAL A 104 -9.16 11.88 7.59
N LEU A 105 -10.19 12.70 7.39
CA LEU A 105 -11.39 12.70 8.24
C LEU A 105 -12.59 12.00 7.59
N LEU A 106 -13.23 11.12 8.35
CA LEU A 106 -14.50 10.46 8.01
C LEU A 106 -15.70 11.31 8.42
N THR A 107 -15.61 11.98 9.57
CA THR A 107 -16.55 12.99 10.09
C THR A 107 -15.73 14.14 10.69
N ASP A 108 -16.38 15.21 11.17
CA ASP A 108 -15.66 16.30 11.86
C ASP A 108 -14.96 15.87 13.16
N THR A 109 -15.36 14.73 13.70
CA THR A 109 -14.87 14.18 14.97
C THR A 109 -14.19 12.82 14.83
N VAL A 110 -14.21 12.20 13.65
CA VAL A 110 -13.65 10.87 13.40
C VAL A 110 -12.69 10.91 12.23
N ALA A 111 -11.49 10.37 12.43
CA ALA A 111 -10.45 10.25 11.43
C ALA A 111 -10.30 8.80 10.93
N GLU A 112 -9.97 8.65 9.65
CA GLU A 112 -9.41 7.42 9.10
C GLU A 112 -7.89 7.36 9.33
N HIS A 113 -7.22 8.51 9.39
CA HIS A 113 -5.78 8.60 9.62
C HIS A 113 -5.41 9.91 10.29
N ILE A 114 -4.53 9.80 11.28
CA ILE A 114 -3.90 10.92 11.99
C ILE A 114 -2.38 10.82 11.83
N PRO A 115 -1.68 11.92 11.53
CA PRO A 115 -0.24 11.86 11.27
C PRO A 115 0.60 11.58 12.51
N GLY A 116 1.74 10.91 12.32
CA GLY A 116 2.66 10.50 13.38
C GLY A 116 3.11 11.60 14.35
N CYS A 117 3.13 12.85 13.89
CA CYS A 117 3.56 14.00 14.67
C CYS A 117 2.48 14.58 15.61
N ASN A 118 1.23 14.16 15.48
CA ASN A 118 0.11 14.63 16.29
C ASN A 118 -0.93 13.51 16.47
N MET A 119 -0.58 12.55 17.32
CA MET A 119 -1.43 11.40 17.61
C MET A 119 -1.31 10.96 19.06
N ALA A 120 -2.41 10.48 19.63
CA ALA A 120 -2.44 9.82 20.92
C ALA A 120 -3.35 8.59 20.88
N PHE A 121 -2.99 7.56 21.63
CA PHE A 121 -3.73 6.30 21.71
C PHE A 121 -3.74 5.77 23.13
N TRP A 122 -4.79 5.05 23.49
CA TRP A 122 -4.74 4.24 24.68
C TRP A 122 -3.65 3.16 24.56
N ARG A 123 -2.98 2.87 25.68
CA ARG A 123 -2.02 1.77 25.79
C ARG A 123 -2.64 0.45 25.37
N TRP A 124 -3.86 0.15 25.82
CA TRP A 124 -4.56 -1.08 25.44
C TRP A 124 -4.76 -1.18 23.92
N ALA A 125 -5.08 -0.05 23.26
CA ALA A 125 -5.29 0.00 21.82
C ALA A 125 -3.99 -0.25 21.06
N PHE A 126 -2.90 0.37 21.53
CA PHE A 126 -1.55 0.16 21.02
C PHE A 126 -1.08 -1.30 21.17
N GLU A 127 -1.30 -1.90 22.33
CA GLU A 127 -0.90 -3.28 22.62
C GLU A 127 -1.73 -4.29 21.81
N ASN A 128 -3.04 -4.06 21.66
CA ASN A 128 -3.93 -4.92 20.88
C ASN A 128 -3.54 -5.02 19.40
N VAL A 129 -2.99 -3.94 18.81
CA VAL A 129 -2.52 -3.97 17.42
C VAL A 129 -1.07 -4.43 17.31
N GLY A 130 -0.34 -4.61 18.42
CA GLY A 130 1.06 -5.03 18.44
C GLY A 130 2.08 -3.90 18.22
N GLY A 131 1.71 -2.64 18.48
CA GLY A 131 2.57 -1.47 18.31
C GLY A 131 2.85 -1.06 16.86
N PHE A 132 3.88 -0.24 16.64
CA PHE A 132 4.34 0.14 15.29
C PHE A 132 5.14 -1.00 14.65
N ASP A 133 4.95 -1.23 13.35
CA ASP A 133 5.66 -2.30 12.65
C ASP A 133 7.10 -1.86 12.33
N PRO A 134 8.14 -2.58 12.80
CA PRO A 134 9.54 -2.24 12.55
C PRO A 134 9.94 -2.18 11.07
N GLU A 135 9.16 -2.74 10.13
CA GLU A 135 9.42 -2.66 8.70
C GLU A 135 9.36 -1.21 8.18
N TYR A 136 8.72 -0.29 8.90
CA TYR A 136 8.66 1.13 8.54
C TYR A 136 9.75 1.94 9.26
N HIS A 137 10.83 2.23 8.54
CA HIS A 137 11.98 2.95 9.10
C HIS A 137 11.84 4.48 9.05
N ALA A 138 11.10 5.02 8.07
CA ALA A 138 11.08 6.45 7.77
C ALA A 138 9.69 7.06 7.58
N ALA A 139 8.72 6.31 7.05
CA ALA A 139 7.37 6.80 6.78
C ALA A 139 6.36 5.64 6.66
N GLY A 140 5.07 5.95 6.85
CA GLY A 140 3.94 5.04 6.66
C GLY A 140 3.61 4.17 7.85
N ASP A 141 4.35 4.29 8.94
CA ASP A 141 4.09 3.61 10.20
C ASP A 141 2.80 4.11 10.88
N ASP A 142 2.54 5.41 10.79
CA ASP A 142 1.29 6.03 11.21
C ASP A 142 0.07 5.52 10.43
N VAL A 143 0.19 5.41 9.10
CA VAL A 143 -0.85 4.86 8.22
C VAL A 143 -1.15 3.39 8.54
N ASP A 144 -0.10 2.55 8.63
CA ASP A 144 -0.21 1.13 8.96
C ASP A 144 -0.89 0.94 10.32
N PHE A 145 -0.44 1.69 11.33
CA PHE A 145 -1.00 1.63 12.67
C PHE A 145 -2.47 2.04 12.70
N CYS A 146 -2.85 3.17 12.06
CA CYS A 146 -4.24 3.63 12.00
C CYS A 146 -5.15 2.63 11.30
N TRP A 147 -4.70 2.00 10.22
CA TRP A 147 -5.49 1.00 9.51
C TRP A 147 -5.63 -0.31 10.28
N ARG A 148 -4.56 -0.82 10.91
CA ARG A 148 -4.65 -1.99 11.80
C ARG A 148 -5.60 -1.74 12.96
N LEU A 149 -5.55 -0.54 13.55
CA LEU A 149 -6.46 -0.16 14.64
C LEU A 149 -7.92 -0.19 14.21
N GLN A 150 -8.24 0.38 13.04
CA GLN A 150 -9.59 0.35 12.49
C GLN A 150 -10.05 -1.06 12.09
N GLN A 151 -9.15 -1.87 11.53
CA GLN A 151 -9.44 -3.28 11.21
C GLN A 151 -9.70 -4.11 12.47
N GLY A 152 -9.10 -3.74 13.61
CA GLY A 152 -9.40 -4.27 14.93
C GLY A 152 -10.67 -3.73 15.57
N GLY A 153 -11.43 -2.86 14.87
CA GLY A 153 -12.67 -2.26 15.36
C GLY A 153 -12.49 -0.97 16.15
N GLY A 154 -11.26 -0.46 16.30
CA GLY A 154 -10.98 0.79 17.00
C GLY A 154 -11.41 2.02 16.19
N VAL A 155 -11.99 3.02 16.88
CA VAL A 155 -12.37 4.31 16.28
C VAL A 155 -11.30 5.35 16.62
N ILE A 156 -10.89 6.15 15.63
CA ILE A 156 -9.91 7.23 15.81
C ILE A 156 -10.67 8.56 15.79
N ALA A 157 -10.58 9.32 16.87
CA ALA A 157 -11.15 10.65 16.94
C ALA A 157 -10.26 11.71 16.29
N PHE A 158 -10.88 12.83 15.98
CA PHE A 158 -10.20 14.05 15.56
C PHE A 158 -10.58 15.20 16.50
N SER A 159 -9.56 15.84 17.06
CA SER A 159 -9.71 17.03 17.90
C SER A 159 -9.19 18.25 17.13
N PRO A 160 -10.07 19.13 16.62
CA PRO A 160 -9.65 20.26 15.79
C PRO A 160 -8.83 21.30 16.56
N THR A 161 -8.92 21.31 17.89
CA THR A 161 -8.21 22.24 18.78
C THR A 161 -6.86 21.70 19.27
N ALA A 162 -6.59 20.40 19.10
CA ALA A 162 -5.32 19.79 19.46
C ALA A 162 -4.24 20.08 18.39
N ILE A 163 -3.81 21.34 18.29
CA ILE A 163 -2.93 21.82 17.22
C ILE A 163 -1.46 21.54 17.53
N VAL A 164 -0.71 21.14 16.51
CA VAL A 164 0.75 21.06 16.51
C VAL A 164 1.30 21.91 15.36
N TRP A 165 2.28 22.76 15.66
CA TRP A 165 3.04 23.49 14.66
C TRP A 165 4.15 22.60 14.11
N HIS A 166 4.09 22.25 12.82
CA HIS A 166 5.07 21.35 12.19
C HIS A 166 6.11 22.13 11.39
N HIS A 167 7.34 22.22 11.91
CA HIS A 167 8.48 22.88 11.27
C HIS A 167 9.09 22.03 10.16
N ARG A 168 8.33 21.85 9.08
CA ARG A 168 8.74 21.04 7.93
C ARG A 168 10.03 21.55 7.29
N ARG A 169 10.83 20.64 6.74
CA ARG A 169 12.02 20.98 5.95
C ARG A 169 11.61 21.49 4.57
N PHE A 170 11.45 22.80 4.42
CA PHE A 170 10.88 23.45 3.24
C PHE A 170 11.86 23.68 2.05
N THR A 171 12.77 22.76 1.77
CA THR A 171 13.61 22.83 0.55
C THR A 171 13.06 21.90 -0.53
N LEU A 172 13.28 22.21 -1.81
CA LEU A 172 12.85 21.35 -2.92
C LEU A 172 13.47 19.94 -2.83
N ARG A 173 14.73 19.86 -2.38
CA ARG A 173 15.42 18.58 -2.15
C ARG A 173 14.77 17.77 -1.03
N ALA A 174 14.43 18.42 0.08
CA ALA A 174 13.74 17.76 1.19
C ALA A 174 12.33 17.32 0.80
N PHE A 175 11.58 18.13 0.06
CA PHE A 175 10.27 17.76 -0.47
C PHE A 175 10.38 16.55 -1.41
N ARG A 176 11.33 16.53 -2.35
CA ARG A 176 11.57 15.37 -3.22
C ARG A 176 11.85 14.11 -2.39
N LYS A 177 12.77 14.18 -1.43
CA LYS A 177 13.12 13.04 -0.56
C LYS A 177 11.92 12.55 0.26
N GLN A 178 11.06 13.47 0.73
CA GLN A 178 9.82 13.13 1.41
C GLN A 178 8.85 12.38 0.49
N GLN A 179 8.68 12.83 -0.76
CA GLN A 179 7.83 12.13 -1.73
C GLN A 179 8.38 10.75 -2.13
N GLU A 180 9.72 10.60 -2.18
CA GLU A 180 10.36 9.30 -2.36
C GLU A 180 10.05 8.36 -1.19
N GLY A 181 10.22 8.82 0.06
CA GLY A 181 9.91 8.05 1.26
C GLY A 181 8.43 7.66 1.33
N TYR A 182 7.51 8.55 0.94
CA TYR A 182 6.08 8.21 0.86
C TYR A 182 5.78 7.17 -0.23
N GLY A 183 6.47 7.22 -1.37
CA GLY A 183 6.31 6.20 -2.41
C GLY A 183 6.77 4.81 -1.95
N GLU A 184 7.88 4.76 -1.22
CA GLU A 184 8.40 3.54 -0.62
C GLU A 184 7.42 2.98 0.42
N ALA A 185 6.97 3.83 1.34
CA ALA A 185 5.99 3.47 2.38
C ALA A 185 4.67 2.94 1.78
N GLU A 186 4.13 3.59 0.75
CA GLU A 186 2.93 3.11 0.05
C GLU A 186 3.12 1.74 -0.57
N SER A 187 4.31 1.43 -1.10
CA SER A 187 4.58 0.09 -1.64
C SER A 187 4.52 -0.97 -0.53
N LEU A 188 5.07 -0.68 0.65
CA LEU A 188 5.03 -1.59 1.80
C LEU A 188 3.59 -1.76 2.32
N LEU A 189 2.88 -0.66 2.53
CA LEU A 189 1.48 -0.62 2.95
C LEU A 189 0.56 -1.41 2.03
N ARG A 190 0.76 -1.32 0.71
CA ARG A 190 -0.07 -2.03 -0.28
C ARG A 190 -0.10 -3.54 -0.06
N PHE A 191 0.95 -4.13 0.50
CA PHE A 191 1.00 -5.57 0.76
C PHE A 191 0.11 -5.99 1.93
N LYS A 192 0.16 -5.22 3.02
CA LYS A 192 -0.60 -5.49 4.24
C LYS A 192 -2.06 -5.07 4.11
N HIS A 193 -2.30 -3.97 3.40
CA HIS A 193 -3.56 -3.24 3.40
C HIS A 193 -4.15 -3.07 2.00
N LEU A 194 -4.14 -4.13 1.16
CA LEU A 194 -4.58 -4.05 -0.23
C LEU A 194 -6.00 -3.45 -0.42
N VAL A 195 -6.88 -3.60 0.57
CA VAL A 195 -8.24 -3.03 0.61
C VAL A 195 -8.23 -1.53 0.36
N PHE A 196 -7.19 -0.86 0.86
CA PHE A 196 -7.03 0.58 0.85
C PHE A 196 -6.19 1.05 -0.33
N PHE A 197 -6.10 0.28 -1.43
CA PHE A 197 -5.35 0.67 -2.62
C PHE A 197 -6.17 0.49 -3.90
N GLY A 198 -6.04 1.46 -4.80
CA GLY A 198 -6.63 1.40 -6.14
C GLY A 198 -5.82 0.53 -7.12
N PRO A 199 -6.32 0.34 -8.36
CA PRO A 199 -5.67 -0.46 -9.40
C PRO A 199 -4.24 0.02 -9.73
N THR A 200 -4.05 1.34 -9.76
CA THR A 200 -2.79 2.07 -9.99
C THR A 200 -1.83 2.04 -8.79
N GLY A 201 -2.24 1.42 -7.67
CA GLY A 201 -1.41 1.31 -6.48
C GLY A 201 -1.31 2.59 -5.65
N THR A 202 -2.17 3.58 -5.86
CA THR A 202 -2.34 4.73 -4.96
C THR A 202 -3.21 4.33 -3.77
N ALA A 203 -2.88 4.82 -2.57
CA ALA A 203 -3.73 4.66 -1.40
C ALA A 203 -5.10 5.31 -1.65
N LYS A 204 -6.17 4.57 -1.36
CA LYS A 204 -7.56 4.99 -1.41
C LYS A 204 -7.99 5.32 0.01
N TRP A 205 -8.29 6.59 0.22
CA TRP A 205 -8.81 7.13 1.47
C TRP A 205 -10.33 7.26 1.38
N ARG A 206 -11.03 6.83 2.43
CA ARG A 206 -12.46 7.02 2.62
C ARG A 206 -12.79 8.44 3.08
N GLY A 207 -11.95 9.02 3.93
CA GLY A 207 -12.16 10.35 4.48
C GLY A 207 -11.89 11.47 3.47
N GLN A 208 -12.81 12.44 3.37
CA GLN A 208 -12.81 13.46 2.31
C GLN A 208 -13.17 14.87 2.77
N ILE A 209 -13.28 15.11 4.08
CA ILE A 209 -13.91 16.33 4.60
C ILE A 209 -13.05 17.60 4.43
N TYR A 210 -11.74 17.56 4.73
CA TYR A 210 -10.87 18.75 4.70
C TYR A 210 -9.69 18.67 3.71
N GLY A 211 -9.88 18.01 2.57
CA GLY A 211 -8.88 17.93 1.51
C GLY A 211 -8.91 19.13 0.56
N THR A 212 -7.76 19.62 0.07
CA THR A 212 -7.76 20.48 -1.12
C THR A 212 -8.28 19.69 -2.32
N PRO A 213 -9.35 20.13 -3.02
CA PRO A 213 -9.94 19.38 -4.13
C PRO A 213 -8.94 19.28 -5.29
N ARG A 214 -8.42 18.07 -5.50
CA ARG A 214 -7.46 17.72 -6.55
C ARG A 214 -8.20 17.48 -7.88
N PHE A 215 -7.79 18.18 -8.94
CA PHE A 215 -8.28 18.14 -10.33
C PHE A 215 -9.74 17.67 -10.52
N SER A 216 -10.66 18.63 -10.56
CA SER A 216 -12.04 18.46 -11.00
C SER A 216 -12.39 19.56 -12.00
N TRP A 217 -11.79 19.53 -13.20
CA TRP A 217 -12.10 20.54 -14.22
C TRP A 217 -13.47 20.29 -14.89
N PHE A 218 -14.01 19.08 -14.75
CA PHE A 218 -15.33 18.72 -15.26
C PHE A 218 -16.10 17.89 -14.21
N LEU A 219 -17.30 18.38 -13.83
CA LEU A 219 -18.41 17.68 -13.13
C LEU A 219 -18.46 17.59 -11.60
N GLY A 220 -17.49 18.07 -10.84
CA GLY A 220 -17.61 18.08 -9.38
C GLY A 220 -18.20 19.39 -8.83
N ARG A 221 -19.53 19.51 -8.65
CA ARG A 221 -20.06 20.59 -7.80
C ARG A 221 -19.66 20.30 -6.34
N PRO A 222 -19.22 21.31 -5.56
CA PRO A 222 -19.05 21.15 -4.12
C PRO A 222 -20.32 20.54 -3.51
N ILE A 223 -20.16 19.53 -2.65
CA ILE A 223 -21.29 18.86 -2.01
C ILE A 223 -21.52 19.60 -0.69
N ILE A 224 -22.70 20.17 -0.51
CA ILE A 224 -23.11 20.68 0.81
C ILE A 224 -23.54 19.46 1.61
N TYR A 225 -22.87 19.19 2.73
CA TYR A 225 -23.35 18.15 3.62
C TYR A 225 -24.56 18.66 4.38
N HIS A 226 -25.66 18.02 4.08
CA HIS A 226 -26.94 18.25 4.74
C HIS A 226 -27.13 17.30 5.93
N GLY A 227 -26.26 16.30 6.19
CA GLY A 227 -26.58 15.24 7.14
C GLY A 227 -27.56 14.20 6.58
N ILE A 228 -27.80 13.12 7.34
CA ILE A 228 -28.84 12.14 7.02
C ILE A 228 -30.18 12.89 7.13
N PHE A 229 -31.02 12.85 6.09
CA PHE A 229 -32.31 13.56 6.03
C PHE A 229 -32.26 15.09 6.21
N ALA A 230 -31.14 15.74 5.90
CA ALA A 230 -30.97 17.18 6.13
C ALA A 230 -30.79 17.61 7.61
N ASP A 231 -30.54 16.66 8.53
CA ASP A 231 -30.33 16.92 9.97
C ASP A 231 -28.89 17.35 10.35
N GLY A 232 -28.07 17.71 9.38
CA GLY A 232 -26.70 18.19 9.61
C GLY A 232 -26.74 19.55 10.31
N PHE A 233 -26.17 19.62 11.52
CA PHE A 233 -26.12 20.84 12.33
C PHE A 233 -25.44 22.04 11.63
N PHE A 234 -24.64 21.80 10.58
CA PHE A 234 -23.96 22.84 9.82
C PHE A 234 -23.81 22.44 8.34
N GLN A 235 -24.08 23.40 7.45
CA GLN A 235 -23.87 23.26 6.01
C GLN A 235 -22.40 23.49 5.67
N SER A 236 -21.63 22.40 5.63
CA SER A 236 -20.23 22.44 5.19
C SER A 236 -20.12 22.06 3.72
N ILE A 237 -19.39 22.88 2.96
CA ILE A 237 -19.02 22.56 1.57
C ILE A 237 -17.83 21.60 1.59
N TYR A 238 -18.08 20.35 1.20
CA TYR A 238 -17.03 19.36 1.06
C TYR A 238 -16.39 19.39 -0.33
N PRO A 239 -15.07 19.20 -0.41
CA PRO A 239 -14.37 19.01 -1.67
C PRO A 239 -14.85 17.71 -2.31
N THR A 240 -14.87 17.68 -3.64
CA THR A 240 -15.20 16.47 -4.42
C THR A 240 -14.14 15.38 -4.21
N PRO A 241 -14.52 14.08 -4.30
CA PRO A 241 -13.58 12.97 -4.24
C PRO A 241 -12.41 13.15 -5.20
N GLN A 242 -11.24 12.56 -4.88
CA GLN A 242 -10.14 12.49 -5.85
C GLN A 242 -10.64 11.86 -7.15
N SER A 243 -10.51 12.61 -8.25
CA SER A 243 -10.82 12.07 -9.57
C SER A 243 -9.83 10.95 -9.89
N GLU A 244 -10.34 9.72 -10.01
CA GLU A 244 -9.53 8.58 -10.45
C GLU A 244 -8.88 8.84 -11.82
N VAL A 245 -9.54 9.64 -12.66
CA VAL A 245 -9.01 10.10 -13.95
C VAL A 245 -7.79 10.99 -13.74
N ALA A 246 -7.82 11.95 -12.81
CA ALA A 246 -6.66 12.79 -12.52
C ALA A 246 -5.45 12.00 -12.04
N ALA A 247 -5.70 11.03 -11.15
CA ALA A 247 -4.68 10.13 -10.64
C ALA A 247 -4.10 9.28 -11.76
N TYR A 248 -4.92 8.81 -12.69
CA TYR A 248 -4.48 8.05 -13.85
C TYR A 248 -3.67 8.90 -14.84
N LEU A 249 -4.13 10.12 -15.19
CA LEU A 249 -3.44 11.05 -16.08
C LEU A 249 -2.05 11.48 -15.56
N SER A 250 -1.80 11.34 -14.25
CA SER A 250 -0.52 11.67 -13.63
C SER A 250 0.27 10.42 -13.21
N SER A 251 -0.21 9.23 -13.56
CA SER A 251 0.40 7.96 -13.18
C SER A 251 1.63 7.63 -14.03
N ILE A 252 2.54 6.81 -13.50
CA ILE A 252 3.72 6.37 -14.26
C ILE A 252 3.32 5.51 -15.45
N GLU A 253 2.26 4.73 -15.33
CA GLU A 253 1.71 3.94 -16.44
C GLU A 253 1.29 4.84 -17.61
N TRP A 254 0.63 5.96 -17.31
CA TRP A 254 0.25 6.96 -18.31
C TRP A 254 1.47 7.60 -18.97
N PHE A 255 2.47 7.99 -18.19
CA PHE A 255 3.71 8.56 -18.72
C PHE A 255 4.51 7.54 -19.55
N ALA A 256 4.63 6.29 -19.08
CA ALA A 256 5.30 5.22 -19.80
C ALA A 256 4.60 4.93 -21.14
N LEU A 257 3.26 4.88 -21.14
CA LEU A 257 2.47 4.74 -22.36
C LEU A 257 2.65 5.95 -23.29
N THR A 258 2.67 7.16 -22.73
CA THR A 258 2.90 8.41 -23.50
C THR A 258 4.26 8.37 -24.18
N ILE A 259 5.33 8.02 -23.47
CA ILE A 259 6.69 7.89 -24.02
C ILE A 259 6.75 6.80 -25.08
N PHE A 260 6.12 5.65 -24.83
CA PHE A 260 6.03 4.56 -25.79
C PHE A 260 5.34 5.00 -27.09
N LEU A 261 4.22 5.71 -26.99
CA LEU A 261 3.48 6.24 -28.14
C LEU A 261 4.24 7.35 -28.87
N PHE A 262 5.03 8.17 -28.18
CA PHE A 262 5.97 9.10 -28.84
C PHE A 262 6.98 8.33 -29.70
N GLY A 263 7.58 7.27 -29.15
CA GLY A 263 8.51 6.41 -29.89
C GLY A 263 7.84 5.73 -31.08
N ALA A 264 6.63 5.16 -30.89
CA ALA A 264 5.86 4.57 -31.98
C ALA A 264 5.44 5.60 -33.04
N GLY A 265 5.13 6.83 -32.63
CA GLY A 265 4.76 7.95 -33.49
C GLY A 265 5.86 8.40 -34.46
N VAL A 266 7.13 8.12 -34.15
CA VAL A 266 8.24 8.32 -35.11
C VAL A 266 7.98 7.50 -36.38
N PHE A 267 7.54 6.26 -36.21
CA PHE A 267 7.33 5.28 -37.28
C PHE A 267 5.92 5.31 -37.87
N VAL A 268 4.93 5.75 -37.09
CA VAL A 268 3.51 5.81 -37.49
C VAL A 268 3.01 7.25 -37.30
N PRO A 269 3.16 8.13 -38.31
CA PRO A 269 2.84 9.55 -38.18
C PRO A 269 1.44 9.88 -37.66
N PRO A 270 0.36 9.15 -38.03
CA PRO A 270 -0.98 9.39 -37.46
C PRO A 270 -1.06 9.19 -35.94
N LEU A 271 -0.20 8.36 -35.34
CA LEU A 271 -0.18 8.14 -33.89
C LEU A 271 0.43 9.30 -33.11
N ARG A 272 1.12 10.25 -33.76
CA ARG A 272 1.82 11.35 -33.08
C ARG A 272 0.91 12.26 -32.26
N ILE A 273 -0.35 12.43 -32.68
CA ILE A 273 -1.29 13.31 -31.96
C ILE A 273 -1.69 12.76 -30.59
N VAL A 274 -1.74 11.44 -30.44
CA VAL A 274 -2.18 10.77 -29.21
C VAL A 274 -1.30 11.13 -28.01
N PRO A 275 0.04 10.96 -28.03
CA PRO A 275 0.88 11.30 -26.89
C PRO A 275 0.91 12.81 -26.58
N TYR A 276 0.71 13.70 -27.56
CA TYR A 276 0.54 15.14 -27.29
C TYR A 276 -0.74 15.42 -26.50
N LEU A 277 -1.87 14.81 -26.87
CA LEU A 277 -3.12 14.92 -26.11
C LEU A 277 -2.97 14.33 -24.71
N MET A 278 -2.25 13.22 -24.59
CA MET A 278 -1.99 12.59 -23.29
C MET A 278 -1.18 13.49 -22.35
N LEU A 279 -0.11 14.10 -22.85
CA LEU A 279 0.71 15.06 -22.11
C LEU A 279 -0.09 16.33 -21.77
N GLY A 280 -0.93 16.80 -22.71
CA GLY A 280 -1.85 17.91 -22.50
C GLY A 280 -2.80 17.64 -21.33
N GLY A 281 -3.36 16.43 -21.23
CA GLY A 281 -4.18 16.01 -20.09
C GLY A 281 -3.44 16.12 -18.75
N THR A 282 -2.19 15.67 -18.70
CA THR A 282 -1.35 15.77 -17.48
C THR A 282 -0.98 17.22 -17.14
N LEU A 283 -0.70 18.06 -18.14
CA LEU A 283 -0.45 19.49 -17.94
C LEU A 283 -1.69 20.22 -17.41
N CYS A 284 -2.88 19.88 -17.90
CA CYS A 284 -4.13 20.39 -17.34
C CYS A 284 -4.28 20.03 -15.86
N VAL A 285 -3.89 18.80 -15.47
CA VAL A 285 -3.86 18.39 -14.05
C VAL A 285 -2.96 19.31 -13.24
N ALA A 286 -1.70 19.47 -13.66
CA ALA A 286 -0.74 20.35 -12.98
C ALA A 286 -1.21 21.81 -12.93
N LEU A 287 -1.79 22.32 -14.03
CA LEU A 287 -2.34 23.67 -14.12
C LEU A 287 -3.48 23.88 -13.12
N SER A 288 -4.32 22.88 -12.88
CA SER A 288 -5.38 23.01 -11.87
C SER A 288 -4.83 23.24 -10.46
N TYR A 289 -3.69 22.62 -10.12
CA TYR A 289 -3.02 22.83 -8.84
C TYR A 289 -2.47 24.25 -8.77
N MET A 290 -1.89 24.75 -9.87
CA MET A 290 -1.43 26.14 -9.97
C MET A 290 -2.53 27.15 -9.63
N VAL A 291 -3.74 26.95 -10.16
CA VAL A 291 -4.87 27.86 -9.99
C VAL A 291 -5.44 27.77 -8.56
N ARG A 292 -5.54 26.55 -8.01
CA ARG A 292 -6.18 26.28 -6.71
C ARG A 292 -5.23 26.35 -5.50
N ALA A 293 -3.93 26.51 -5.73
CA ALA A 293 -2.93 26.56 -4.67
C ALA A 293 -3.24 27.70 -3.67
N ARG A 294 -3.30 27.36 -2.38
CA ARG A 294 -3.40 28.33 -1.29
C ARG A 294 -1.98 28.70 -0.86
N ILE A 295 -1.42 29.71 -1.51
CA ILE A 295 -0.12 30.29 -1.17
C ILE A 295 -0.37 31.48 -0.25
N GLU A 296 0.50 31.70 0.72
CA GLU A 296 0.42 32.89 1.58
C GLU A 296 0.40 34.17 0.71
N PRO A 297 -0.50 35.14 0.97
CA PRO A 297 -0.67 36.31 0.10
C PRO A 297 0.62 37.08 -0.18
N ARG A 298 1.55 37.14 0.78
CA ARG A 298 2.87 37.77 0.64
C ARG A 298 3.72 37.15 -0.47
N PHE A 299 3.54 35.86 -0.75
CA PHE A 299 4.35 35.09 -1.69
C PHE A 299 3.55 34.60 -2.91
N ASP A 300 2.28 34.99 -3.04
CA ASP A 300 1.42 34.56 -4.15
C ASP A 300 1.74 35.34 -5.44
N THR A 301 2.78 34.88 -6.14
CA THR A 301 3.23 35.44 -7.43
C THR A 301 3.09 34.40 -8.55
N ILE A 302 3.15 34.85 -9.81
CA ILE A 302 3.15 33.94 -10.97
C ILE A 302 4.30 32.93 -10.87
N HIS A 303 5.48 33.38 -10.44
CA HIS A 303 6.64 32.50 -10.24
C HIS A 303 6.38 31.41 -9.19
N SER A 304 5.77 31.77 -8.06
CA SER A 304 5.39 30.82 -7.00
C SER A 304 4.36 29.80 -7.50
N ARG A 305 3.35 30.27 -8.24
CA ARG A 305 2.33 29.41 -8.84
C ARG A 305 2.93 28.43 -9.86
N LEU A 306 3.82 28.90 -10.74
CA LEU A 306 4.54 28.04 -11.68
C LEU A 306 5.38 26.98 -10.96
N LEU A 307 6.00 27.32 -9.83
CA LEU A 307 6.71 26.33 -9.01
C LEU A 307 5.74 25.28 -8.44
N VAL A 308 4.57 25.69 -7.92
CA VAL A 308 3.56 24.72 -7.45
C VAL A 308 3.07 23.81 -8.59
N MET A 309 2.89 24.35 -9.81
CA MET A 309 2.56 23.57 -11.00
C MET A 309 3.65 22.51 -11.28
N LEU A 310 4.92 22.92 -11.27
CA LEU A 310 6.06 22.03 -11.48
C LEU A 310 6.11 20.93 -10.41
N LEU A 311 5.89 21.28 -9.14
CA LEU A 311 5.85 20.33 -8.04
C LEU A 311 4.67 19.36 -8.18
N ALA A 312 3.49 19.84 -8.60
CA ALA A 312 2.33 18.99 -8.85
C ALA A 312 2.52 18.03 -10.04
N PHE A 313 3.31 18.44 -11.05
CA PHE A 313 3.69 17.58 -12.17
C PHE A 313 4.74 16.54 -11.75
N ALA A 314 5.76 16.95 -10.99
CA ALA A 314 6.89 16.09 -10.62
C ALA A 314 6.54 15.10 -9.50
N GLN A 315 5.67 15.49 -8.55
CA GLN A 315 5.37 14.69 -7.36
C GLN A 315 4.83 13.29 -7.68
N PRO A 316 3.84 13.11 -8.59
CA PRO A 316 3.32 11.78 -8.93
C PRO A 316 4.39 10.88 -9.57
N LEU A 317 5.30 11.46 -10.37
CA LEU A 317 6.41 10.75 -10.98
C LEU A 317 7.43 10.31 -9.95
N VAL A 318 7.86 11.21 -9.05
CA VAL A 318 8.84 10.89 -8.00
C VAL A 318 8.29 9.81 -7.06
N ARG A 319 7.07 10.00 -6.56
CA ARG A 319 6.41 9.07 -5.64
C ARG A 319 6.10 7.74 -6.32
N GLY A 320 5.57 7.79 -7.53
CA GLY A 320 5.33 6.60 -8.35
C GLY A 320 6.61 5.83 -8.61
N TRP A 321 7.72 6.51 -8.90
CA TRP A 321 8.98 5.86 -9.27
C TRP A 321 9.54 5.12 -8.08
N SER A 322 9.58 5.79 -6.91
CA SER A 322 9.93 5.14 -5.65
C SER A 322 9.01 3.94 -5.37
N ARG A 323 7.69 4.11 -5.48
CA ARG A 323 6.71 3.02 -5.30
C ARG A 323 6.99 1.83 -6.22
N TYR A 324 7.25 2.07 -7.49
CA TYR A 324 7.57 1.02 -8.46
C TYR A 324 8.89 0.33 -8.13
N PHE A 325 9.96 1.08 -7.88
CA PHE A 325 11.26 0.50 -7.59
C PHE A 325 11.26 -0.29 -6.27
N THR A 326 10.65 0.26 -5.22
CA THR A 326 10.43 -0.45 -3.96
C THR A 326 9.59 -1.70 -4.21
N TRP A 327 8.49 -1.60 -4.96
CA TRP A 327 7.69 -2.77 -5.30
C TRP A 327 8.49 -3.83 -6.09
N LEU A 328 9.35 -3.42 -7.01
CA LEU A 328 10.21 -4.32 -7.79
C LEU A 328 11.31 -4.98 -6.95
N HIS A 329 11.79 -4.29 -5.92
CA HIS A 329 12.85 -4.75 -5.02
C HIS A 329 12.31 -5.62 -3.89
N PHE A 330 11.29 -5.14 -3.17
CA PHE A 330 10.74 -5.75 -1.96
C PHE A 330 9.73 -6.88 -2.22
N LYS A 331 9.08 -6.93 -3.39
CA LYS A 331 8.09 -7.97 -3.73
C LYS A 331 8.72 -9.28 -4.24
N ARG A 332 9.95 -9.57 -3.84
CA ARG A 332 10.64 -10.80 -4.23
C ARG A 332 10.59 -11.75 -3.05
N THR A 333 9.85 -12.84 -3.21
CA THR A 333 10.09 -13.98 -2.32
C THR A 333 11.54 -14.41 -2.55
N PRO A 334 12.37 -14.55 -1.49
CA PRO A 334 13.78 -14.90 -1.66
C PRO A 334 13.94 -16.12 -2.55
N GLY A 335 14.94 -16.09 -3.44
CA GLY A 335 15.19 -17.20 -4.36
C GLY A 335 15.42 -18.53 -3.65
N SER A 336 15.98 -18.48 -2.43
CA SER A 336 16.14 -19.63 -1.53
C SER A 336 14.81 -20.27 -1.15
N VAL A 337 13.79 -19.47 -0.81
CA VAL A 337 12.45 -19.95 -0.43
C VAL A 337 11.74 -20.60 -1.63
N ILE A 338 11.90 -20.04 -2.83
CA ILE A 338 11.34 -20.62 -4.06
C ILE A 338 12.06 -21.92 -4.44
N ALA A 339 13.36 -22.03 -4.15
CA ALA A 339 14.20 -23.19 -4.47
C ALA A 339 14.09 -24.33 -3.44
N GLN A 340 13.56 -24.07 -2.25
CA GLN A 340 13.27 -25.10 -1.26
C GLN A 340 12.19 -26.06 -1.76
N HIS A 341 12.28 -27.32 -1.33
CA HIS A 341 11.29 -28.34 -1.65
C HIS A 341 10.88 -29.05 -0.37
N GLU A 342 9.59 -29.12 -0.11
CA GLU A 342 9.07 -29.88 1.02
C GLU A 342 9.04 -31.36 0.67
N LYS A 343 9.59 -32.17 1.59
CA LYS A 343 9.48 -33.62 1.50
C LYS A 343 8.31 -34.06 2.38
N LEU A 344 7.26 -34.56 1.76
CA LEU A 344 6.23 -35.31 2.48
C LEU A 344 6.84 -36.62 3.02
N PRO A 345 6.33 -37.16 4.15
CA PRO A 345 6.77 -38.44 4.68
C PRO A 345 6.68 -39.58 3.65
N PRO A 346 7.51 -40.64 3.79
CA PRO A 346 7.52 -41.77 2.86
C PRO A 346 6.11 -42.37 2.69
N GLY A 347 5.65 -42.52 1.45
CA GLY A 347 4.34 -43.11 1.12
C GLY A 347 3.25 -42.12 0.65
N LYS A 348 3.38 -40.81 0.92
CA LYS A 348 2.44 -39.80 0.38
C LYS A 348 2.95 -39.22 -0.95
N LYS A 349 2.21 -39.44 -2.03
CA LYS A 349 2.60 -38.98 -3.39
C LYS A 349 2.10 -37.57 -3.68
N ILE A 350 2.97 -36.75 -4.25
CA ILE A 350 2.58 -35.47 -4.82
C ILE A 350 1.86 -35.71 -6.17
N GLY A 351 0.60 -35.31 -6.27
CA GLY A 351 -0.24 -35.50 -7.45
C GLY A 351 0.22 -34.73 -8.69
N ARG A 352 -0.03 -35.31 -9.88
CA ARG A 352 0.30 -34.76 -11.20
C ARG A 352 -0.55 -33.55 -11.65
N SER A 353 -1.60 -33.18 -10.91
CA SER A 353 -2.47 -32.06 -11.29
C SER A 353 -1.79 -30.72 -10.98
N TRP A 354 -1.48 -29.96 -12.04
CA TRP A 354 -0.65 -28.75 -11.98
C TRP A 354 -1.36 -27.48 -11.52
N GLY A 355 -2.68 -27.49 -11.34
CA GLY A 355 -3.42 -26.26 -11.02
C GLY A 355 -4.73 -26.46 -10.28
N ARG A 356 -5.16 -27.70 -10.05
CA ARG A 356 -6.33 -28.03 -9.22
C ARG A 356 -5.96 -29.15 -8.26
N LEU A 357 -6.08 -28.89 -6.99
CA LEU A 357 -5.80 -29.78 -5.88
C LEU A 357 -7.11 -30.10 -5.18
N ALA A 358 -7.22 -31.30 -4.62
CA ALA A 358 -8.42 -31.75 -3.93
C ALA A 358 -8.01 -32.53 -2.68
N TYR A 359 -8.66 -32.22 -1.57
CA TYR A 359 -8.33 -32.69 -0.23
C TYR A 359 -9.60 -33.14 0.48
N TRP A 360 -9.59 -34.37 0.97
CA TRP A 360 -10.66 -34.96 1.77
C TRP A 360 -10.33 -34.89 3.25
N ASN A 361 -11.33 -34.61 4.08
CA ASN A 361 -11.21 -34.70 5.52
C ASN A 361 -12.51 -35.24 6.12
N GLU A 362 -12.38 -36.09 7.14
CA GLU A 362 -13.52 -36.71 7.84
C GLU A 362 -13.82 -36.04 9.18
N GLU A 363 -12.94 -35.14 9.65
CA GLU A 363 -12.99 -34.47 10.96
C GLU A 363 -13.59 -33.06 10.90
N GLY A 364 -14.18 -32.65 9.77
CA GLY A 364 -14.80 -31.32 9.63
C GLY A 364 -13.84 -30.18 9.31
N LYS A 365 -12.57 -30.44 9.01
CA LYS A 365 -11.60 -29.39 8.70
C LYS A 365 -11.82 -28.86 7.29
N ASP A 366 -12.32 -27.63 7.22
CA ASP A 366 -12.71 -26.94 6.00
C ASP A 366 -11.60 -26.07 5.38
N ARG A 367 -11.96 -25.23 4.40
CA ARG A 367 -11.03 -24.27 3.78
C ARG A 367 -10.43 -23.27 4.75
N HIS A 368 -11.12 -22.85 5.81
CA HIS A 368 -10.59 -21.86 6.75
C HIS A 368 -9.43 -22.44 7.55
N SER A 369 -9.55 -23.72 7.95
CA SER A 369 -8.48 -24.47 8.60
C SER A 369 -7.25 -24.59 7.68
N LEU A 370 -7.47 -24.89 6.40
CA LEU A 370 -6.40 -24.95 5.40
C LEU A 370 -5.73 -23.59 5.15
N LEU A 371 -6.52 -22.52 4.99
CA LEU A 371 -6.01 -21.18 4.76
C LEU A 371 -5.19 -20.68 5.95
N ARG A 372 -5.64 -20.95 7.19
CA ARG A 372 -4.88 -20.61 8.41
C ARG A 372 -3.50 -21.25 8.42
N GLU A 373 -3.40 -22.52 8.05
CA GLU A 373 -2.10 -23.21 8.02
C GLU A 373 -1.22 -22.74 6.85
N ILE A 374 -1.83 -22.44 5.70
CA ILE A 374 -1.13 -21.79 4.58
C ILE A 374 -0.55 -20.45 5.04
N PHE A 375 -1.31 -19.58 5.71
CA PHE A 375 -0.80 -18.30 6.22
C PHE A 375 0.34 -18.50 7.22
N THR A 376 0.22 -19.48 8.10
CA THR A 376 1.28 -19.82 9.07
C THR A 376 2.58 -20.18 8.37
N LEU A 377 2.53 -21.05 7.35
CA LEU A 377 3.70 -21.43 6.55
C LEU A 377 4.26 -20.27 5.72
N LEU A 378 3.38 -19.48 5.09
CA LEU A 378 3.79 -18.31 4.32
C LEU A 378 4.55 -17.32 5.21
N ASN A 379 4.08 -17.09 6.44
CA ASN A 379 4.76 -16.22 7.40
C ASN A 379 6.09 -16.82 7.91
N GLN A 380 6.12 -18.13 8.23
CA GLN A 380 7.34 -18.82 8.69
C GLN A 380 8.48 -18.75 7.66
N GLU A 381 8.14 -18.89 6.38
CA GLU A 381 9.12 -18.84 5.28
C GLU A 381 9.29 -17.43 4.69
N ASN A 382 8.69 -16.40 5.30
CA ASN A 382 8.75 -15.01 4.84
C ASN A 382 8.30 -14.81 3.38
N TRP A 383 7.26 -15.53 2.95
CA TRP A 383 6.62 -15.28 1.67
C TRP A 383 5.96 -13.92 1.66
N ARG A 384 6.05 -13.24 0.51
CA ARG A 384 5.26 -12.03 0.27
C ARG A 384 3.94 -12.41 -0.40
N TYR A 385 2.83 -12.12 0.25
CA TYR A 385 1.49 -12.41 -0.25
C TYR A 385 0.51 -11.29 0.08
N SER A 386 -0.66 -11.34 -0.53
CA SER A 386 -1.81 -10.49 -0.24
C SER A 386 -3.05 -11.35 -0.07
N ILE A 387 -3.98 -10.90 0.77
CA ILE A 387 -5.19 -11.62 1.16
C ILE A 387 -6.40 -10.96 0.50
N ASP A 388 -7.44 -11.75 0.24
CA ASP A 388 -8.74 -11.22 -0.17
C ASP A 388 -9.25 -10.16 0.80
N THR A 389 -9.87 -9.15 0.22
CA THR A 389 -10.45 -7.99 0.88
C THR A 389 -11.98 -8.02 0.85
N GLY A 390 -12.57 -9.12 0.38
CA GLY A 390 -14.01 -9.33 0.20
C GLY A 390 -14.53 -9.02 -1.20
N TRP A 391 -13.66 -8.57 -2.11
CA TRP A 391 -14.02 -8.15 -3.47
C TRP A 391 -13.23 -8.88 -4.55
N GLN A 392 -12.31 -9.78 -4.18
CA GLN A 392 -11.48 -10.50 -5.12
C GLN A 392 -12.09 -11.87 -5.43
N GLU A 393 -11.92 -12.36 -6.66
CA GLU A 393 -12.33 -13.72 -7.02
C GLU A 393 -11.38 -14.81 -6.49
N TRP A 394 -10.48 -14.43 -5.57
CA TRP A 394 -9.38 -15.24 -5.08
C TRP A 394 -9.11 -14.97 -3.61
N ASP A 395 -8.60 -15.98 -2.90
CA ASP A 395 -8.39 -15.90 -1.45
C ASP A 395 -6.99 -15.36 -1.09
N ILE A 396 -5.98 -15.78 -1.85
CA ILE A 396 -4.57 -15.38 -1.62
C ILE A 396 -3.89 -15.08 -2.95
N GLN A 397 -3.16 -13.98 -3.02
CA GLN A 397 -2.20 -13.69 -4.10
C GLN A 397 -0.77 -13.79 -3.56
N ILE A 398 -0.04 -14.82 -3.97
CA ILE A 398 1.35 -15.05 -3.58
C ILE A 398 2.28 -14.43 -4.64
N TYR A 399 3.22 -13.60 -4.19
CA TYR A 399 4.18 -12.93 -5.07
C TYR A 399 5.48 -13.72 -5.16
N GLY A 400 5.81 -14.23 -6.34
CA GLY A 400 7.04 -14.98 -6.54
C GLY A 400 8.21 -14.09 -6.93
N ASN A 401 8.14 -13.54 -8.14
CA ASN A 401 9.20 -12.70 -8.69
C ASN A 401 8.60 -11.60 -9.57
N PHE A 402 9.50 -10.81 -10.18
CA PHE A 402 9.17 -9.72 -11.11
C PHE A 402 8.19 -10.10 -12.23
N TRP A 403 8.19 -11.37 -12.63
CA TRP A 403 7.49 -11.83 -13.80
C TRP A 403 6.13 -12.48 -13.48
N TRP A 404 6.05 -13.14 -12.31
CA TRP A 404 4.94 -14.02 -11.98
C TRP A 404 4.44 -13.85 -10.55
N SER A 405 3.11 -13.86 -10.43
CA SER A 405 2.40 -14.08 -9.18
C SER A 405 1.44 -15.27 -9.33
N ILE A 406 1.10 -15.90 -8.21
CA ILE A 406 0.17 -17.03 -8.17
C ILE A 406 -1.04 -16.61 -7.36
N ILE A 407 -2.20 -16.81 -7.98
CA ILE A 407 -3.48 -16.65 -7.31
C ILE A 407 -3.94 -18.03 -6.84
N LEU A 408 -4.37 -18.09 -5.58
CA LEU A 408 -4.93 -19.25 -4.91
C LEU A 408 -6.41 -18.97 -4.61
N ARG A 409 -7.26 -19.91 -5.03
CA ARG A 409 -8.70 -19.92 -4.74
C ARG A 409 -9.09 -21.26 -4.16
N THR A 410 -9.91 -21.26 -3.12
CA THR A 410 -10.35 -22.44 -2.39
C THR A 410 -11.87 -22.55 -2.41
N VAL A 411 -12.39 -23.76 -2.24
CA VAL A 411 -13.81 -24.03 -2.04
C VAL A 411 -13.96 -25.32 -1.25
N THR A 412 -14.91 -25.38 -0.33
CA THR A 412 -15.21 -26.59 0.45
C THR A 412 -16.63 -27.03 0.15
N GLU A 413 -16.78 -28.32 -0.19
CA GLU A 413 -18.06 -29.02 -0.31
C GLU A 413 -18.27 -29.86 0.96
N TYR A 414 -19.46 -29.78 1.57
CA TYR A 414 -19.81 -30.54 2.76
C TYR A 414 -20.60 -31.79 2.37
N HIS A 415 -20.23 -32.95 2.93
CA HIS A 415 -20.79 -34.27 2.61
C HIS A 415 -21.52 -34.93 3.80
N GLY A 416 -21.84 -34.17 4.86
CA GLY A 416 -22.51 -34.67 6.06
C GLY A 416 -21.58 -35.40 7.03
N GLY A 417 -21.98 -35.47 8.31
CA GLY A 417 -21.21 -36.17 9.36
C GLY A 417 -19.78 -35.65 9.56
N GLY A 418 -19.55 -34.34 9.39
CA GLY A 418 -18.22 -33.72 9.44
C GLY A 418 -17.36 -33.95 8.20
N LYS A 419 -17.80 -34.73 7.22
CA LYS A 419 -17.01 -35.00 6.01
C LYS A 419 -17.03 -33.80 5.08
N CYS A 420 -15.86 -33.39 4.59
CA CYS A 420 -15.76 -32.29 3.64
C CYS A 420 -14.65 -32.50 2.60
N LEU A 421 -14.89 -31.96 1.42
CA LEU A 421 -14.00 -31.95 0.28
C LEU A 421 -13.57 -30.53 -0.05
N THR A 422 -12.31 -30.21 0.22
CA THR A 422 -11.72 -28.90 -0.09
C THR A 422 -10.94 -28.96 -1.40
N ARG A 423 -11.29 -28.11 -2.37
CA ARG A 423 -10.55 -27.94 -3.63
C ARG A 423 -9.78 -26.63 -3.62
N VAL A 424 -8.57 -26.67 -4.16
CA VAL A 424 -7.71 -25.49 -4.31
C VAL A 424 -7.32 -25.34 -5.77
N GLN A 425 -7.53 -24.15 -6.34
CA GLN A 425 -7.09 -23.79 -7.68
C GLN A 425 -5.91 -22.81 -7.60
N LEU A 426 -4.84 -23.14 -8.33
CA LEU A 426 -3.67 -22.28 -8.52
C LEU A 426 -3.62 -21.77 -9.96
N ARG A 427 -3.70 -20.45 -10.13
CA ARG A 427 -3.59 -19.78 -11.44
C ARG A 427 -2.40 -18.83 -11.48
N TYR A 428 -1.78 -18.72 -12.65
CA TYR A 428 -0.80 -17.66 -12.88
C TYR A 428 -1.53 -16.33 -13.03
N ARG A 429 -0.94 -15.27 -12.47
CA ARG A 429 -1.33 -13.89 -12.76
C ARG A 429 -0.11 -13.15 -13.28
N TYR A 430 -0.25 -12.62 -14.49
CA TYR A 430 0.76 -11.80 -15.11
C TYR A 430 0.99 -10.55 -14.28
N VAL A 431 2.26 -10.26 -14.03
CA VAL A 431 2.70 -9.00 -13.46
C VAL A 431 2.75 -7.96 -14.57
N THR A 432 2.41 -6.70 -14.28
CA THR A 432 2.32 -5.61 -15.26
C THR A 432 3.58 -5.51 -16.12
N THR A 433 4.76 -5.70 -15.55
CA THR A 433 6.00 -5.61 -16.33
C THR A 433 6.16 -6.71 -17.37
N THR A 434 5.69 -7.92 -17.08
CA THR A 434 5.62 -8.99 -18.07
C THR A 434 4.75 -8.58 -19.24
N VAL A 435 3.59 -7.98 -18.97
CA VAL A 435 2.68 -7.49 -20.01
C VAL A 435 3.35 -6.41 -20.84
N ILE A 436 3.96 -5.41 -20.21
CA ILE A 436 4.65 -4.29 -20.89
C ILE A 436 5.77 -4.80 -21.80
N VAL A 437 6.67 -5.66 -21.29
CA VAL A 437 7.80 -6.18 -22.09
C VAL A 437 7.28 -6.98 -23.29
N ASN A 438 6.28 -7.85 -23.10
CA ASN A 438 5.72 -8.62 -24.21
C ASN A 438 5.00 -7.71 -25.23
N LEU A 439 4.32 -6.65 -24.79
CA LEU A 439 3.70 -5.67 -25.68
C LEU A 439 4.73 -4.93 -26.52
N ILE A 440 5.81 -4.42 -25.90
CA ILE A 440 6.90 -3.73 -26.63
C ILE A 440 7.50 -4.65 -27.68
N VAL A 441 7.81 -5.89 -27.31
CA VAL A 441 8.38 -6.86 -28.25
C VAL A 441 7.39 -7.16 -29.38
N LEU A 442 6.12 -7.43 -29.06
CA LEU A 442 5.08 -7.69 -30.06
C LEU A 442 4.89 -6.52 -31.02
N THR A 443 4.90 -5.28 -30.53
CA THR A 443 4.82 -4.08 -31.39
C THR A 443 6.01 -3.99 -32.34
N LEU A 444 7.23 -4.26 -31.86
CA LEU A 444 8.42 -4.30 -32.72
C LEU A 444 8.33 -5.40 -33.79
N PHE A 445 7.81 -6.59 -33.43
CA PHE A 445 7.55 -7.67 -34.38
C PHE A 445 6.54 -7.27 -35.45
N ILE A 446 5.40 -6.72 -35.05
CA ILE A 446 4.35 -6.30 -35.97
C ILE A 446 4.87 -5.21 -36.91
N TYR A 447 5.57 -4.20 -36.37
CA TYR A 447 6.17 -3.14 -37.18
C TYR A 447 7.15 -3.70 -38.22
N HIS A 448 8.03 -4.60 -37.79
CA HIS A 448 9.01 -5.19 -38.70
C HIS A 448 8.32 -6.02 -39.78
N PHE A 449 7.36 -6.87 -39.39
CA PHE A 449 6.58 -7.68 -40.32
C PHE A 449 5.86 -6.83 -41.37
N LEU A 450 5.23 -5.72 -40.95
CA LEU A 450 4.57 -4.79 -41.86
C LEU A 450 5.54 -4.11 -42.84
N LYS A 451 6.82 -3.93 -42.47
CA LYS A 451 7.82 -3.29 -43.33
C LYS A 451 8.51 -4.25 -44.31
N THR A 452 8.77 -5.49 -43.89
CA THR A 452 9.56 -6.45 -44.67
C THR A 452 8.75 -7.59 -45.28
N GLY A 453 7.49 -7.78 -44.85
CA GLY A 453 6.60 -8.85 -45.33
C GLY A 453 6.92 -10.25 -44.74
N HIS A 454 7.99 -10.38 -43.95
CA HIS A 454 8.42 -11.66 -43.36
C HIS A 454 8.90 -11.50 -41.92
N VAL A 455 8.81 -12.57 -41.13
CA VAL A 455 9.30 -12.58 -39.74
C VAL A 455 10.81 -12.84 -39.74
N GLN A 456 11.61 -11.86 -39.30
CA GLN A 456 13.05 -12.04 -39.17
C GLN A 456 13.40 -12.91 -37.95
N LEU A 457 14.15 -13.99 -38.21
CA LEU A 457 14.62 -14.93 -37.19
C LEU A 457 15.49 -14.26 -36.10
N PHE A 458 16.20 -13.19 -36.46
CA PHE A 458 17.04 -12.41 -35.54
C PHE A 458 16.24 -11.85 -34.35
N PHE A 459 14.97 -11.48 -34.55
CA PHE A 459 14.09 -11.04 -33.46
C PHE A 459 13.34 -12.22 -32.82
N ALA A 460 12.92 -13.21 -33.64
CA ALA A 460 12.15 -14.39 -33.21
C ALA A 460 12.88 -15.25 -32.16
N ILE A 461 14.17 -15.52 -32.39
CA ILE A 461 14.95 -16.45 -31.55
C ILE A 461 15.18 -15.88 -30.13
N PRO A 462 15.68 -14.64 -29.95
CA PRO A 462 15.83 -14.06 -28.62
C PRO A 462 14.52 -13.98 -27.83
N TYR A 463 13.41 -13.65 -28.50
CA TYR A 463 12.10 -13.61 -27.86
C TYR A 463 11.61 -15.01 -27.45
N ALA A 464 11.80 -16.02 -28.29
CA ALA A 464 11.45 -17.40 -27.93
C ALA A 464 12.26 -17.90 -26.72
N LEU A 465 13.56 -17.61 -26.66
CA LEU A 465 14.41 -17.91 -25.51
C LEU A 465 13.94 -17.17 -24.24
N PHE A 466 13.58 -15.89 -24.37
CA PHE A 466 13.03 -15.11 -23.27
C PHE A 466 11.69 -15.67 -22.77
N ALA A 467 10.76 -16.02 -23.67
CA ALA A 467 9.49 -16.64 -23.32
C ALA A 467 9.67 -18.00 -22.62
N LEU A 468 10.61 -18.82 -23.10
CA LEU A 468 10.97 -20.08 -22.45
C LEU A 468 11.54 -19.85 -21.04
N PHE A 469 12.44 -18.87 -20.87
CA PHE A 469 12.96 -18.47 -19.56
C PHE A 469 11.85 -18.06 -18.60
N LEU A 470 10.89 -17.24 -19.05
CA LEU A 470 9.74 -16.83 -18.25
C LEU A 470 8.88 -18.04 -17.86
N PHE A 471 8.58 -18.93 -18.80
CA PHE A 471 7.78 -20.13 -18.55
C PHE A 471 8.41 -21.06 -17.52
N LEU A 472 9.72 -21.32 -17.62
CA LEU A 472 10.46 -22.17 -16.67
C LEU A 472 10.40 -21.59 -15.25
N ARG A 473 10.57 -20.27 -15.09
CA ARG A 473 10.44 -19.62 -13.78
C ARG A 473 9.02 -19.65 -13.24
N ALA A 474 8.01 -19.45 -14.07
CA ALA A 474 6.60 -19.58 -13.68
C ALA A 474 6.32 -20.98 -13.11
N ARG A 475 6.80 -22.01 -13.82
CA ARG A 475 6.61 -23.41 -13.45
C ARG A 475 7.27 -23.76 -12.13
N ARG A 476 8.49 -23.28 -11.86
CA ARG A 476 9.17 -23.48 -10.57
C ARG A 476 8.38 -22.86 -9.42
N LEU A 477 7.95 -21.61 -9.57
CA LEU A 477 7.13 -20.92 -8.57
C LEU A 477 5.84 -21.69 -8.25
N LYS A 478 5.13 -22.16 -9.29
CA LYS A 478 3.87 -22.91 -9.09
C LYS A 478 4.08 -24.26 -8.46
N THR A 479 5.21 -24.89 -8.74
CA THR A 479 5.59 -26.17 -8.13
C THR A 479 5.82 -25.99 -6.63
N ARG A 480 6.55 -24.94 -6.22
CA ARG A 480 6.77 -24.60 -4.81
C ARG A 480 5.48 -24.26 -4.07
N VAL A 481 4.65 -23.37 -4.61
CA VAL A 481 3.38 -22.99 -3.96
C VAL A 481 2.45 -24.20 -3.80
N ARG A 482 2.44 -25.12 -4.78
CA ARG A 482 1.70 -26.37 -4.67
C ARG A 482 2.21 -27.24 -3.52
N GLU A 483 3.52 -27.39 -3.40
CA GLU A 483 4.13 -28.15 -2.30
C GLU A 483 3.73 -27.58 -0.95
N LEU A 484 3.83 -26.26 -0.79
CA LEU A 484 3.41 -25.56 0.43
C LEU A 484 1.95 -25.85 0.78
N VAL A 485 1.03 -25.83 -0.20
CA VAL A 485 -0.38 -26.17 0.03
C VAL A 485 -0.55 -27.65 0.40
N ASP A 486 0.20 -28.55 -0.23
CA ASP A 486 0.18 -29.98 0.10
C ASP A 486 0.70 -30.25 1.52
N PHE A 487 1.71 -29.51 1.97
CA PHE A 487 2.27 -29.60 3.31
C PHE A 487 1.36 -28.96 4.37
N ALA A 488 0.73 -27.82 4.07
CA ALA A 488 -0.31 -27.22 4.90
C ALA A 488 -1.45 -28.21 5.14
N ALA A 489 -1.96 -28.81 4.06
CA ALA A 489 -3.01 -29.84 4.12
C ALA A 489 -2.55 -31.05 4.95
N TYR A 490 -1.29 -31.49 4.80
CA TYR A 490 -0.73 -32.58 5.58
C TYR A 490 -0.72 -32.29 7.09
N ARG A 491 -0.28 -31.10 7.51
CA ARG A 491 -0.22 -30.69 8.94
C ARG A 491 -1.58 -30.75 9.64
N ILE A 492 -2.65 -30.50 8.90
CA ILE A 492 -4.02 -30.54 9.43
C ILE A 492 -4.75 -31.87 9.16
N ASN A 493 -4.03 -32.94 8.77
CA ASN A 493 -4.58 -34.27 8.47
C ASN A 493 -5.61 -34.29 7.33
N MET A 494 -5.43 -33.45 6.31
CA MET A 494 -6.20 -33.55 5.07
C MET A 494 -5.55 -34.57 4.11
N ASN A 495 -6.37 -35.45 3.54
CA ASN A 495 -5.94 -36.49 2.60
C ASN A 495 -6.09 -36.04 1.15
N ARG A 496 -4.98 -36.02 0.41
CA ARG A 496 -4.99 -35.61 -1.00
C ARG A 496 -5.69 -36.63 -1.89
N ILE A 497 -6.66 -36.18 -2.68
CA ILE A 497 -7.32 -36.99 -3.70
C ILE A 497 -6.55 -36.89 -5.03
N LEU A 498 -6.03 -38.02 -5.50
CA LEU A 498 -5.43 -38.12 -6.83
C LEU A 498 -6.51 -38.34 -7.89
N ARG A 499 -6.41 -37.62 -9.02
CA ARG A 499 -7.39 -37.60 -10.11
C ARG A 499 -7.75 -39.00 -10.68
N SER A 500 -6.93 -40.03 -10.45
CA SER A 500 -7.26 -41.41 -10.83
C SER A 500 -8.40 -42.03 -10.00
N ARG A 501 -8.66 -41.54 -8.78
CA ARG A 501 -9.78 -42.01 -7.94
C ARG A 501 -11.11 -41.31 -8.23
N LEU A 502 -11.11 -40.09 -8.78
CA LEU A 502 -12.34 -39.34 -9.10
C LEU A 502 -13.17 -39.94 -10.25
N ARG A 503 -12.61 -40.88 -11.03
CA ARG A 503 -13.35 -41.65 -12.05
C ARG A 503 -13.96 -42.94 -11.52
N ARG A 504 -13.60 -43.37 -10.29
CA ARG A 504 -14.30 -44.48 -9.62
C ARG A 504 -15.33 -43.87 -8.68
N ASN A 505 -16.59 -44.19 -8.91
CA ASN A 505 -17.66 -43.90 -7.95
C ASN A 505 -17.19 -44.26 -6.53
N PRO A 506 -17.29 -43.35 -5.54
CA PRO A 506 -17.00 -43.65 -4.14
C PRO A 506 -17.96 -44.67 -3.52
N THR A 507 -19.00 -45.10 -4.26
CA THR A 507 -20.05 -46.00 -3.80
C THR A 507 -19.81 -47.49 -4.10
N ALA A 508 -18.66 -47.86 -4.69
CA ALA A 508 -18.42 -49.25 -5.11
C ALA A 508 -17.60 -50.11 -4.12
N ASP A 509 -16.96 -49.52 -3.11
CA ASP A 509 -16.09 -50.24 -2.16
C ASP A 509 -16.63 -50.15 -0.72
N ALA A 510 -17.89 -50.54 -0.51
CA ALA A 510 -18.39 -50.89 0.83
C ALA A 510 -18.35 -52.43 0.97
N PRO A 511 -17.64 -52.99 1.96
CA PRO A 511 -17.75 -54.42 2.25
C PRO A 511 -19.19 -54.72 2.72
N ARG A 512 -19.76 -55.78 2.16
CA ARG A 512 -21.08 -56.31 2.54
C ARG A 512 -21.12 -56.73 4.00
#